data_AF-A0A2T4V862-F1
#
_entry.id   AF-A0A2T4V862-F1
#
_cell.length_a   1.000
_cell.length_b   1.000
_cell.length_c   1.000
_cell.angle_alpha   90.00
_cell.angle_beta   90.00
_cell.angle_gamma   90.00
#
_symmetry.space_group_name_H-M   'P 1'
#
loop_
_entity.id
_entity.type
_entity.pdbx_description
1 polymer ?
#
loop_
_entity_poly.entity_id
_entity_poly.type
_entity_poly.pdbx_seq_one_letter_code
_entity_poly.pdbx_strand_id
1 'polypeptide(L)'
;MTVGLMAAGTLGLLPSVSRADDPAPGVMFLLDNHESMQDFPQYLPEAFTPGYYPSPASPALGELGYDGDYGHFINTGCSDPALVSAMSWFDKNSTDTAKNGSVIYDNDPDFGPTPFFEPNKFYHSRGRRIAWQVSEYPYSLSASFTALDGATDTLTACFQEVGWSGAYWNSAVMNECQTCLATKGWWRGPMVSAKTQPGFNGPQQVPGEPPLPPEAYRKWVVSGRVLNVRPPKFVVARKALKDAIATASNVRMGVATFGKDHGWYDPPQLLSAMRPSCDKSSPTIDEAALNRPALKSAVNQVLFRNNERSIGEALFGLGGYFSSQVVDNKWANWFNQPLNPGWGWPGAYNGGTSDNPYTGQQGSTWGMDSQEWLKQPYTDPSTGEVRPGQPWEGTGFDKSVCSDSQTNAVVVVTAGKPRYDNTVPITKMMDILVANGARHPNGALLTFDPSNPATNPNPGGVNYCHLFGNSQEDCDYSDYNWPTGLARTNKNFMDDVAFFLSHTDLRGDMPGSQTVRTFVVDYGENSAMLQSIALAGKGRFYRATQPAALRDALSFALGEIRTPFCSAP
;
A
#
# COMPACT_ATOMS: atom_id res chain seq x y z
N MET A 1 -42.94 -44.04 -47.14
CA MET A 1 -42.43 -42.67 -46.92
C MET A 1 -43.23 -42.07 -45.79
N THR A 2 -42.55 -41.89 -44.67
CA THR A 2 -43.13 -41.78 -43.34
C THR A 2 -43.39 -40.31 -43.00
N VAL A 3 -44.62 -40.01 -42.63
CA VAL A 3 -45.07 -38.70 -42.13
C VAL A 3 -44.76 -38.64 -40.63
N GLY A 4 -43.91 -37.70 -40.21
CA GLY A 4 -43.56 -37.49 -38.80
C GLY A 4 -44.44 -36.42 -38.15
N LEU A 5 -45.27 -36.82 -37.19
CA LEU A 5 -45.95 -35.93 -36.24
C LEU A 5 -44.94 -35.31 -35.28
N MET A 6 -44.98 -33.98 -35.13
CA MET A 6 -44.33 -33.26 -34.03
C MET A 6 -45.31 -33.15 -32.87
N ALA A 7 -44.98 -33.74 -31.72
CA ALA A 7 -45.72 -33.59 -30.47
C ALA A 7 -45.19 -32.37 -29.69
N ALA A 8 -46.07 -31.43 -29.38
CA ALA A 8 -45.79 -30.31 -28.49
C ALA A 8 -45.89 -30.77 -27.03
N GLY A 9 -44.78 -30.73 -26.31
CA GLY A 9 -44.73 -30.95 -24.86
C GLY A 9 -44.80 -29.63 -24.11
N THR A 10 -45.89 -29.40 -23.40
CA THR A 10 -46.06 -28.34 -22.40
C THR A 10 -45.18 -28.63 -21.18
N LEU A 11 -44.05 -27.94 -21.06
CA LEU A 11 -43.28 -27.84 -19.81
C LEU A 11 -43.93 -26.78 -18.91
N GLY A 12 -44.53 -27.23 -17.81
CA GLY A 12 -45.00 -26.36 -16.74
C GLY A 12 -43.81 -25.63 -16.11
N LEU A 13 -43.84 -24.31 -16.17
CA LEU A 13 -42.99 -23.42 -15.38
C LEU A 13 -43.38 -23.59 -13.91
N LEU A 14 -42.57 -24.35 -13.16
CA LEU A 14 -42.53 -24.20 -11.70
C LEU A 14 -41.90 -22.83 -11.40
N PRO A 15 -42.44 -22.06 -10.45
CA PRO A 15 -41.82 -20.81 -10.02
C PRO A 15 -40.43 -21.11 -9.48
N SER A 16 -39.43 -20.40 -10.00
CA SER A 16 -38.09 -20.34 -9.42
C SER A 16 -38.23 -20.01 -7.94
N VAL A 17 -37.84 -20.94 -7.07
CA VAL A 17 -37.67 -20.68 -5.64
C VAL A 17 -36.75 -19.47 -5.55
N SER A 18 -37.26 -18.35 -5.06
CA SER A 18 -36.45 -17.18 -4.74
C SER A 18 -35.41 -17.62 -3.72
N ARG A 19 -34.16 -17.78 -4.17
CA ARG A 19 -33.02 -17.90 -3.26
C ARG A 19 -33.08 -16.64 -2.39
N ALA A 20 -33.26 -16.79 -1.08
CA ALA A 20 -33.09 -15.68 -0.17
C ALA A 20 -31.72 -15.07 -0.48
N ASP A 21 -31.68 -13.77 -0.79
CA ASP A 21 -30.43 -13.10 -1.11
C ASP A 21 -29.46 -13.29 0.06
N ASP A 22 -28.33 -13.95 -0.19
CA ASP A 22 -27.29 -14.13 0.82
C ASP A 22 -26.84 -12.73 1.30
N PRO A 23 -26.64 -12.51 2.62
CA PRO A 23 -26.28 -11.18 3.13
C PRO A 23 -25.06 -10.61 2.44
N ALA A 24 -25.09 -9.30 2.14
CA ALA A 24 -23.98 -8.65 1.46
C ALA A 24 -22.68 -8.77 2.29
N PRO A 25 -21.55 -9.22 1.70
CA PRO A 25 -20.28 -9.29 2.40
C PRO A 25 -19.83 -7.93 2.93
N GLY A 26 -19.08 -7.96 4.04
CA GLY A 26 -18.36 -6.81 4.56
C GLY A 26 -16.91 -6.79 4.11
N VAL A 27 -16.47 -5.73 3.42
CA VAL A 27 -15.09 -5.60 2.92
C VAL A 27 -14.44 -4.32 3.44
N MET A 28 -13.29 -4.45 4.10
CA MET A 28 -12.41 -3.34 4.44
C MET A 28 -11.23 -3.32 3.46
N PHE A 29 -11.09 -2.25 2.68
CA PHE A 29 -9.88 -2.04 1.89
C PHE A 29 -8.80 -1.42 2.76
N LEU A 30 -7.64 -2.07 2.86
CA LEU A 30 -6.47 -1.57 3.56
C LEU A 30 -5.43 -1.13 2.52
N LEU A 31 -5.36 0.18 2.26
CA LEU A 31 -4.48 0.74 1.23
C LEU A 31 -3.11 1.10 1.83
N ASP A 32 -2.05 0.63 1.19
CA ASP A 32 -0.66 0.95 1.54
C ASP A 32 -0.36 2.44 1.37
N ASN A 33 0.24 3.03 2.41
CA ASN A 33 0.69 4.42 2.46
C ASN A 33 2.19 4.57 2.76
N HIS A 34 2.95 3.49 2.63
CA HIS A 34 4.40 3.48 2.78
C HIS A 34 5.06 4.40 1.73
N GLU A 35 6.18 5.02 2.08
CA GLU A 35 6.88 6.00 1.23
C GLU A 35 7.30 5.47 -0.14
N SER A 36 7.56 4.17 -0.26
CA SER A 36 7.88 3.52 -1.55
C SER A 36 6.71 3.52 -2.53
N MET A 37 5.48 3.82 -2.09
CA MET A 37 4.33 4.04 -2.97
C MET A 37 4.48 5.33 -3.79
N GLN A 38 5.35 6.25 -3.36
CA GLN A 38 5.69 7.46 -4.12
C GLN A 38 6.49 7.15 -5.39
N ASP A 39 7.20 6.02 -5.42
CA ASP A 39 8.05 5.67 -6.53
C ASP A 39 7.24 5.32 -7.79
N PHE A 40 7.87 5.53 -8.94
CA PHE A 40 7.40 4.97 -10.19
C PHE A 40 7.47 3.44 -10.15
N PRO A 41 6.55 2.73 -10.81
CA PRO A 41 6.64 1.27 -10.98
C PRO A 41 7.95 0.84 -11.64
N GLN A 42 8.46 1.70 -12.54
CA GLN A 42 9.79 1.61 -13.14
C GLN A 42 10.40 3.01 -13.11
N TYR A 43 11.62 3.14 -12.60
CA TYR A 43 12.32 4.41 -12.57
C TYR A 43 12.54 4.98 -13.98
N LEU A 44 12.67 6.30 -14.07
CA LEU A 44 13.09 6.96 -15.30
C LEU A 44 14.52 6.51 -15.65
N PRO A 45 14.78 6.23 -16.94
CA PRO A 45 16.02 5.56 -17.34
C PRO A 45 17.24 6.47 -17.28
N GLU A 46 18.33 5.95 -16.72
CA GLU A 46 19.66 6.58 -16.75
C GLU A 46 20.55 6.06 -17.91
N ALA A 47 19.96 5.41 -18.92
CA ALA A 47 20.69 4.86 -20.06
C ALA A 47 21.49 5.96 -20.80
N PHE A 48 22.75 5.69 -21.12
CA PHE A 48 23.65 6.66 -21.75
C PHE A 48 24.48 6.04 -22.88
N THR A 49 24.65 6.78 -23.98
CA THR A 49 25.54 6.40 -25.08
C THR A 49 26.98 6.86 -24.78
N PRO A 50 27.95 5.94 -24.57
CA PRO A 50 29.34 6.33 -24.29
C PRO A 50 29.89 7.29 -25.34
N GLY A 51 30.47 8.41 -24.90
CA GLY A 51 31.07 9.42 -25.78
C GLY A 51 30.09 10.37 -26.48
N TYR A 52 28.78 10.22 -26.27
CA TYR A 52 27.77 11.09 -26.89
C TYR A 52 27.77 12.52 -26.33
N TYR A 53 28.32 12.75 -25.14
CA TYR A 53 28.23 14.02 -24.43
C TYR A 53 29.43 14.94 -24.72
N PRO A 54 29.25 16.03 -25.49
CA PRO A 54 30.34 16.96 -25.79
C PRO A 54 30.53 17.94 -24.61
N SER A 55 31.22 17.49 -23.55
CA SER A 55 31.65 18.40 -22.49
C SER A 55 32.89 19.20 -22.93
N PRO A 56 32.90 20.53 -22.81
CA PRO A 56 34.12 21.32 -22.86
C PRO A 56 35.12 20.82 -21.80
N ALA A 57 36.42 21.00 -22.04
CA ALA A 57 37.46 20.65 -21.06
C ALA A 57 37.40 21.50 -19.78
N SER A 58 36.79 22.68 -19.85
CA SER A 58 36.61 23.61 -18.72
C SER A 58 35.25 24.30 -18.89
N PRO A 59 34.15 23.59 -18.57
CA PRO A 59 32.81 24.09 -18.81
C PRO A 59 32.52 25.31 -17.94
N ALA A 60 32.03 26.38 -18.56
CA ALA A 60 31.57 27.57 -17.87
C ALA A 60 30.17 27.35 -17.26
N LEU A 61 29.75 28.25 -16.36
CA LEU A 61 28.40 28.21 -15.80
C LEU A 61 27.35 28.24 -16.92
N GLY A 62 26.41 27.30 -16.89
CA GLY A 62 25.37 27.17 -17.92
C GLY A 62 25.78 26.33 -19.15
N GLU A 63 27.00 25.80 -19.19
CA GLU A 63 27.45 24.86 -20.20
C GLU A 63 27.26 23.39 -19.78
N LEU A 64 27.20 22.52 -20.78
CA LEU A 64 27.24 21.07 -20.59
C LEU A 64 28.54 20.68 -19.88
N GLY A 65 28.46 19.85 -18.85
CA GLY A 65 29.58 19.40 -18.02
C GLY A 65 29.86 20.28 -16.80
N TYR A 66 29.21 21.43 -16.67
CA TYR A 66 29.38 22.30 -15.49
C TYR A 66 28.86 21.61 -14.23
N ASP A 67 29.60 21.75 -13.12
CA ASP A 67 29.24 21.23 -11.81
C ASP A 67 29.31 22.35 -10.77
N GLY A 68 28.15 22.76 -10.26
CA GLY A 68 27.98 23.88 -9.33
C GLY A 68 26.67 23.81 -8.53
N ASP A 69 26.17 24.97 -8.12
CA ASP A 69 25.09 25.12 -7.12
C ASP A 69 23.79 24.37 -7.45
N TYR A 70 23.54 24.09 -8.73
CA TYR A 70 22.30 23.45 -9.19
C TYR A 70 22.48 22.01 -9.68
N GLY A 71 23.67 21.45 -9.50
CA GLY A 71 24.03 20.09 -9.88
C GLY A 71 25.10 20.03 -10.97
N HIS A 72 25.48 18.79 -11.27
CA HIS A 72 26.38 18.43 -12.34
C HIS A 72 25.56 18.20 -13.62
N PHE A 73 25.69 19.13 -14.57
CA PHE A 73 25.09 19.03 -15.90
C PHE A 73 25.86 18.01 -16.72
N ILE A 74 25.82 16.74 -16.34
CA ILE A 74 26.43 15.64 -17.08
C ILE A 74 25.34 14.76 -17.68
N ASN A 75 25.54 14.40 -18.95
CA ASN A 75 24.62 13.56 -19.71
C ASN A 75 23.18 14.12 -19.70
N THR A 76 22.99 15.43 -19.74
CA THR A 76 21.64 16.02 -19.77
C THR A 76 20.99 15.88 -21.15
N GLY A 77 19.72 16.25 -21.25
CA GLY A 77 19.04 16.40 -22.53
C GLY A 77 18.05 15.28 -22.85
N CYS A 78 17.74 15.16 -24.14
CA CYS A 78 16.74 14.23 -24.67
C CYS A 78 17.10 13.67 -26.06
N SER A 79 18.34 13.88 -26.52
CA SER A 79 18.81 13.47 -27.85
C SER A 79 19.73 12.25 -27.83
N ASP A 80 20.22 11.85 -26.65
CA ASP A 80 21.05 10.66 -26.46
C ASP A 80 20.33 9.40 -26.98
N PRO A 81 20.91 8.68 -27.97
CA PRO A 81 20.26 7.52 -28.59
C PRO A 81 19.85 6.43 -27.59
N ALA A 82 20.71 6.12 -26.63
CA ALA A 82 20.42 5.11 -25.60
C ALA A 82 19.26 5.57 -24.71
N LEU A 83 19.23 6.84 -24.34
CA LEU A 83 18.15 7.40 -23.54
C LEU A 83 16.82 7.43 -24.32
N VAL A 84 16.85 7.89 -25.57
CA VAL A 84 15.68 7.92 -26.46
C VAL A 84 15.12 6.51 -26.64
N SER A 85 15.99 5.51 -26.83
CA SER A 85 15.59 4.11 -26.89
C SER A 85 14.94 3.64 -25.58
N ALA A 86 15.52 4.01 -24.43
CA ALA A 86 14.96 3.65 -23.12
C ALA A 86 13.63 4.37 -22.80
N MET A 87 13.41 5.55 -23.37
CA MET A 87 12.18 6.34 -23.28
C MET A 87 11.15 6.01 -24.37
N SER A 88 11.41 5.03 -25.23
CA SER A 88 10.56 4.70 -26.40
C SER A 88 9.12 4.25 -26.06
N TRP A 89 8.84 3.99 -24.79
CA TRP A 89 7.49 3.75 -24.29
C TRP A 89 6.61 5.01 -24.28
N PHE A 90 7.21 6.20 -24.44
CA PHE A 90 6.51 7.48 -24.55
C PHE A 90 6.79 8.17 -25.88
N ASP A 91 5.74 8.65 -26.53
CA ASP A 91 5.84 9.50 -27.71
C ASP A 91 4.75 10.58 -27.69
N LYS A 92 5.18 11.83 -27.44
CA LYS A 92 4.30 13.01 -27.37
C LYS A 92 3.44 13.20 -28.62
N ASN A 93 3.95 12.81 -29.79
CA ASN A 93 3.29 13.03 -31.08
C ASN A 93 2.54 11.79 -31.59
N SER A 94 2.60 10.68 -30.86
CA SER A 94 1.83 9.48 -31.19
C SER A 94 0.34 9.80 -31.16
N THR A 95 -0.44 9.20 -32.07
CA THR A 95 -1.91 9.25 -32.02
C THR A 95 -2.49 8.29 -30.98
N ASP A 96 -1.70 7.30 -30.54
CA ASP A 96 -2.07 6.36 -29.48
C ASP A 96 -2.01 7.06 -28.11
N THR A 97 -3.17 7.19 -27.48
CA THR A 97 -3.33 7.84 -26.19
C THR A 97 -2.57 7.13 -25.06
N ALA A 98 -2.35 5.81 -25.17
CA ALA A 98 -1.56 5.04 -24.22
C ALA A 98 -0.05 5.32 -24.34
N LYS A 99 0.41 5.88 -25.47
CA LYS A 99 1.81 6.29 -25.68
C LYS A 99 2.04 7.78 -25.52
N ASN A 100 1.02 8.61 -25.80
CA ASN A 100 1.14 10.07 -25.77
C ASN A 100 0.66 10.72 -24.46
N GLY A 101 -0.02 9.97 -23.58
CA GLY A 101 -0.48 10.43 -22.27
C GLY A 101 -1.47 11.60 -22.28
N SER A 102 -2.20 11.80 -23.38
CA SER A 102 -3.17 12.89 -23.52
C SER A 102 -4.39 12.75 -22.61
N VAL A 103 -4.67 11.54 -22.13
CA VAL A 103 -5.77 11.25 -21.21
C VAL A 103 -5.23 11.25 -19.78
N ILE A 104 -5.85 12.04 -18.91
CA ILE A 104 -5.54 12.07 -17.48
C ILE A 104 -5.83 10.70 -16.88
N TYR A 105 -4.85 10.15 -16.17
CA TYR A 105 -4.92 8.81 -15.62
C TYR A 105 -5.93 8.70 -14.45
N ASP A 106 -5.89 9.64 -13.51
CA ASP A 106 -6.84 9.74 -12.40
C ASP A 106 -7.53 11.11 -12.44
N ASN A 107 -8.74 11.13 -13.01
CA ASN A 107 -9.54 12.32 -13.28
C ASN A 107 -10.62 12.57 -12.21
N ASP A 108 -10.34 12.18 -10.96
CA ASP A 108 -11.26 12.36 -9.85
C ASP A 108 -11.53 13.85 -9.58
N PRO A 109 -12.81 14.29 -9.59
CA PRO A 109 -13.17 15.68 -9.36
C PRO A 109 -12.81 16.19 -7.95
N ASP A 110 -12.55 15.30 -6.98
CA ASP A 110 -12.20 15.69 -5.61
C ASP A 110 -10.77 16.25 -5.48
N PHE A 111 -9.90 16.11 -6.51
CA PHE A 111 -8.55 16.70 -6.50
C PHE A 111 -8.52 18.23 -6.73
N GLY A 112 -9.66 18.89 -6.59
CA GLY A 112 -9.79 20.35 -6.70
C GLY A 112 -9.82 20.83 -8.17
N PRO A 113 -9.50 22.11 -8.43
CA PRO A 113 -9.60 22.68 -9.77
C PRO A 113 -8.57 22.13 -10.77
N THR A 114 -7.53 21.43 -10.30
CA THR A 114 -6.45 20.90 -11.14
C THR A 114 -6.41 19.38 -11.04
N PRO A 115 -6.75 18.64 -12.11
CA PRO A 115 -6.64 17.19 -12.10
C PRO A 115 -5.16 16.74 -11.99
N PHE A 116 -4.93 15.51 -11.54
CA PHE A 116 -3.58 14.96 -11.53
C PHE A 116 -3.02 14.86 -12.95
N PHE A 117 -1.76 15.26 -13.14
CA PHE A 117 -1.01 15.15 -14.39
C PHE A 117 -1.69 15.77 -15.61
N GLU A 118 -2.04 17.06 -15.52
CA GLU A 118 -2.53 17.82 -16.66
C GLU A 118 -1.57 17.69 -17.86
N PRO A 119 -2.04 17.21 -19.03
CA PRO A 119 -1.18 16.84 -20.15
C PRO A 119 -0.24 17.94 -20.66
N ASN A 120 -0.61 19.21 -20.47
CA ASN A 120 0.12 20.36 -20.99
C ASN A 120 0.97 21.08 -19.92
N LYS A 121 1.01 20.56 -18.68
CA LYS A 121 1.88 21.06 -17.62
C LYS A 121 3.16 20.23 -17.52
N PHE A 122 4.20 20.83 -16.93
CA PHE A 122 5.49 20.21 -16.65
C PHE A 122 5.70 20.08 -15.14
N TYR A 123 6.23 18.94 -14.74
CA TYR A 123 6.39 18.55 -13.35
C TYR A 123 7.83 18.17 -13.07
N HIS A 124 8.32 18.61 -11.92
CA HIS A 124 9.62 18.27 -11.38
C HIS A 124 9.59 16.87 -10.79
N SER A 125 10.59 16.09 -11.16
CA SER A 125 10.74 14.71 -10.74
C SER A 125 12.18 14.43 -10.36
N ARG A 126 12.37 13.40 -9.56
CA ARG A 126 13.59 12.62 -9.53
C ARG A 126 13.43 11.39 -10.40
N GLY A 127 14.52 10.71 -10.72
CA GLY A 127 14.47 9.50 -11.54
C GLY A 127 13.55 8.43 -10.94
N ARG A 128 13.46 8.36 -9.60
CA ARG A 128 12.61 7.38 -8.91
C ARG A 128 11.15 7.79 -8.67
N ARG A 129 10.85 9.09 -8.51
CA ARG A 129 9.53 9.60 -8.08
C ARG A 129 9.34 11.08 -8.42
N ILE A 130 8.11 11.58 -8.35
CA ILE A 130 7.81 13.01 -8.45
C ILE A 130 8.42 13.75 -7.24
N ALA A 131 9.04 14.91 -7.48
CA ALA A 131 9.68 15.68 -6.41
C ALA A 131 8.64 16.19 -5.40
N TRP A 132 8.84 15.86 -4.13
CA TRP A 132 7.89 16.08 -3.04
C TRP A 132 8.24 17.30 -2.19
N GLN A 133 7.24 18.16 -1.97
CA GLN A 133 7.35 19.46 -1.30
C GLN A 133 8.07 19.42 0.06
N VAL A 134 8.01 18.30 0.77
CA VAL A 134 8.57 18.19 2.13
C VAL A 134 10.10 18.04 2.13
N SER A 135 10.68 17.46 1.08
CA SER A 135 12.12 17.09 1.08
C SER A 135 12.88 17.52 -0.17
N GLU A 136 12.20 18.04 -1.18
CA GLU A 136 12.79 18.26 -2.50
C GLU A 136 12.39 19.64 -3.04
N TYR A 137 13.36 20.34 -3.64
CA TYR A 137 13.11 21.54 -4.43
C TYR A 137 13.85 21.46 -5.79
N PRO A 138 13.28 22.00 -6.88
CA PRO A 138 11.85 22.32 -7.02
C PRO A 138 10.97 21.06 -6.86
N TYR A 139 9.74 21.23 -6.40
CA TYR A 139 8.78 20.16 -6.19
C TYR A 139 7.59 20.29 -7.13
N SER A 140 6.89 19.17 -7.29
CA SER A 140 5.60 19.13 -7.99
C SER A 140 4.52 18.40 -7.22
N LEU A 141 4.86 17.64 -6.19
CA LEU A 141 3.88 16.93 -5.35
C LEU A 141 3.69 17.66 -4.03
N SER A 142 2.45 18.04 -3.72
CA SER A 142 2.09 18.65 -2.45
C SER A 142 2.34 17.73 -1.25
N ALA A 143 2.51 18.32 -0.07
CA ALA A 143 2.68 17.57 1.19
C ALA A 143 1.51 16.63 1.51
N SER A 144 0.30 16.95 1.04
CA SER A 144 -0.94 16.19 1.28
C SER A 144 -1.25 15.15 0.21
N PHE A 145 -0.45 15.04 -0.88
CA PHE A 145 -0.69 14.10 -1.98
C PHE A 145 -2.05 14.28 -2.70
N THR A 146 -2.71 15.43 -2.53
CA THR A 146 -4.01 15.75 -3.13
C THR A 146 -3.93 16.82 -4.22
N ALA A 147 -2.77 17.45 -4.38
CA ALA A 147 -2.52 18.45 -5.43
C ALA A 147 -1.13 18.32 -6.03
N LEU A 148 -0.98 18.84 -7.25
CA LEU A 148 0.30 18.96 -7.94
C LEU A 148 0.57 20.42 -8.31
N ASP A 149 1.82 20.84 -8.17
CA ASP A 149 2.33 22.09 -8.71
C ASP A 149 3.10 21.81 -10.01
N GLY A 150 2.70 22.46 -11.09
CA GLY A 150 3.25 22.23 -12.41
C GLY A 150 3.30 23.49 -13.25
N ALA A 151 4.42 23.69 -13.94
CA ALA A 151 4.62 24.83 -14.81
C ALA A 151 3.78 24.71 -16.08
N THR A 152 3.20 25.82 -16.53
CA THR A 152 2.38 25.88 -17.75
C THR A 152 3.18 26.12 -19.03
N ASP A 153 4.45 26.50 -18.89
CA ASP A 153 5.35 26.82 -19.98
C ASP A 153 6.75 26.22 -19.71
N THR A 154 7.52 26.03 -20.79
CA THR A 154 8.84 25.40 -20.71
C THR A 154 9.89 26.29 -20.05
N LEU A 155 9.74 27.61 -20.12
CA LEU A 155 10.69 28.55 -19.55
C LEU A 155 10.68 28.44 -18.02
N THR A 156 9.49 28.58 -17.43
CA THR A 156 9.26 28.42 -16.00
C THR A 156 9.77 27.07 -15.49
N ALA A 157 9.41 25.98 -16.18
CA ALA A 157 9.81 24.63 -15.80
C ALA A 157 11.34 24.45 -15.79
N CYS A 158 12.05 25.01 -16.78
CA CYS A 158 13.51 24.90 -16.86
C CYS A 158 14.22 25.82 -15.85
N PHE A 159 13.72 27.04 -15.62
CA PHE A 159 14.39 27.99 -14.71
C PHE A 159 14.22 27.64 -13.22
N GLN A 160 13.15 26.93 -12.86
CA GLN A 160 12.98 26.41 -11.51
C GLN A 160 14.11 25.44 -11.09
N GLU A 161 14.66 24.68 -12.04
CA GLU A 161 15.76 23.72 -11.80
C GLU A 161 17.08 24.42 -11.38
N VAL A 162 17.23 25.67 -11.80
CA VAL A 162 18.39 26.54 -11.53
C VAL A 162 18.04 27.74 -10.64
N GLY A 163 16.96 27.63 -9.86
CA GLY A 163 16.59 28.63 -8.86
C GLY A 163 16.37 30.04 -9.41
N TRP A 164 15.93 30.16 -10.66
CA TRP A 164 15.78 31.45 -11.35
C TRP A 164 17.06 32.29 -11.41
N SER A 165 18.23 31.64 -11.35
CA SER A 165 19.51 32.34 -11.46
C SER A 165 19.67 32.95 -12.87
N GLY A 166 19.75 34.28 -12.92
CA GLY A 166 19.94 35.03 -14.17
C GLY A 166 21.21 34.66 -14.92
N ALA A 167 22.18 34.02 -14.26
CA ALA A 167 23.40 33.53 -14.88
C ALA A 167 23.17 32.38 -15.88
N TYR A 168 22.02 31.70 -15.82
CA TYR A 168 21.62 30.66 -16.76
C TYR A 168 20.78 31.18 -17.94
N TRP A 169 20.54 32.49 -18.01
CA TRP A 169 19.75 33.09 -19.09
C TRP A 169 20.41 32.86 -20.46
N ASN A 170 19.65 32.35 -21.43
CA ASN A 170 20.13 31.97 -22.77
C ASN A 170 21.30 30.95 -22.79
N SER A 171 21.53 30.23 -21.69
CA SER A 171 22.58 29.23 -21.61
C SER A 171 22.26 27.97 -22.42
N ALA A 172 23.30 27.20 -22.77
CA ALA A 172 23.16 25.97 -23.55
C ALA A 172 22.21 24.96 -22.87
N VAL A 173 22.34 24.78 -21.56
CA VAL A 173 21.51 23.84 -20.77
C VAL A 173 20.04 24.28 -20.72
N MET A 174 19.76 25.58 -20.67
CA MET A 174 18.37 26.08 -20.65
C MET A 174 17.71 25.98 -22.04
N ASN A 175 18.47 26.20 -23.11
CA ASN A 175 17.99 26.01 -24.48
C ASN A 175 17.71 24.51 -24.76
N GLU A 176 18.60 23.62 -24.28
CA GLU A 176 18.40 22.17 -24.35
C GLU A 176 17.12 21.75 -23.60
N CYS A 177 16.96 22.19 -22.35
CA CYS A 177 15.79 21.87 -21.54
C CYS A 177 14.49 22.28 -22.24
N GLN A 178 14.39 23.54 -22.69
CA GLN A 178 13.17 24.03 -23.34
C GLN A 178 12.87 23.27 -24.64
N THR A 179 13.91 22.99 -25.45
CA THR A 179 13.77 22.19 -26.68
C THR A 179 13.26 20.79 -26.37
N CYS A 180 13.81 20.14 -25.34
CA CYS A 180 13.41 18.81 -24.93
C CYS A 180 11.96 18.75 -24.42
N LEU A 181 11.54 19.69 -23.58
CA LEU A 181 10.15 19.76 -23.14
C LEU A 181 9.17 20.07 -24.27
N ALA A 182 9.55 20.96 -25.20
CA ALA A 182 8.75 21.29 -26.37
C ALA A 182 8.58 20.10 -27.33
N THR A 183 9.66 19.37 -27.62
CA THR A 183 9.68 18.33 -28.68
C THR A 183 9.41 16.92 -28.15
N LYS A 184 9.95 16.57 -26.99
CA LYS A 184 9.87 15.23 -26.38
C LYS A 184 8.95 15.19 -25.17
N GLY A 185 8.65 16.32 -24.52
CA GLY A 185 7.80 16.35 -23.33
C GLY A 185 8.48 15.87 -22.05
N TRP A 186 9.81 15.68 -22.08
CA TRP A 186 10.64 15.34 -20.94
C TRP A 186 12.07 15.82 -21.16
N TRP A 187 12.80 16.06 -20.08
CA TRP A 187 14.22 16.43 -20.08
C TRP A 187 14.94 15.72 -18.93
N ARG A 188 16.04 15.01 -19.24
CA ARG A 188 16.97 14.49 -18.24
C ARG A 188 17.87 15.63 -17.79
N GLY A 189 17.69 16.08 -16.56
CA GLY A 189 18.36 17.24 -16.00
C GLY A 189 19.70 16.93 -15.32
N PRO A 190 20.25 17.88 -14.57
CA PRO A 190 21.52 17.70 -13.87
C PRO A 190 21.40 16.62 -12.78
N MET A 191 22.54 16.00 -12.47
CA MET A 191 22.69 15.10 -11.34
C MET A 191 23.06 15.90 -10.10
N VAL A 192 22.48 15.56 -8.96
CA VAL A 192 22.90 16.14 -7.67
C VAL A 192 24.37 15.76 -7.40
N SER A 193 25.14 16.74 -6.94
CA SER A 193 26.54 16.60 -6.57
C SER A 193 26.81 17.21 -5.19
N ALA A 194 28.02 17.02 -4.66
CA ALA A 194 28.44 17.63 -3.40
C ALA A 194 28.45 19.18 -3.44
N LYS A 195 28.45 19.79 -4.63
CA LYS A 195 28.37 21.26 -4.80
C LYS A 195 26.93 21.77 -4.90
N THR A 196 25.96 20.87 -5.06
CA THR A 196 24.54 21.27 -5.17
C THR A 196 24.11 21.88 -3.85
N GLN A 197 23.58 23.10 -3.90
CA GLN A 197 23.20 23.83 -2.71
C GLN A 197 22.07 23.11 -1.94
N PRO A 198 21.99 23.31 -0.60
CA PRO A 198 20.91 22.77 0.20
C PRO A 198 19.52 23.11 -0.37
N GLY A 199 18.62 22.12 -0.39
CA GLY A 199 17.26 22.22 -0.96
C GLY A 199 17.16 21.70 -2.40
N PHE A 200 18.22 21.88 -3.21
CA PHE A 200 18.29 21.34 -4.58
C PHE A 200 18.95 19.96 -4.65
N ASN A 201 19.49 19.48 -3.53
CA ASN A 201 20.20 18.22 -3.39
C ASN A 201 19.28 16.98 -3.43
N GLY A 202 17.98 17.16 -3.64
CA GLY A 202 17.03 16.06 -3.75
C GLY A 202 16.82 15.32 -2.42
N PRO A 203 16.34 14.07 -2.47
CA PRO A 203 15.94 13.35 -1.26
C PRO A 203 17.16 13.00 -0.41
N GLN A 204 17.01 13.16 0.89
CA GLN A 204 18.01 12.69 1.86
C GLN A 204 17.74 11.22 2.21
N GLN A 205 18.80 10.43 2.33
CA GLN A 205 18.71 9.10 2.91
C GLN A 205 18.34 9.25 4.39
N VAL A 206 17.28 8.57 4.82
CA VAL A 206 16.90 8.54 6.23
C VAL A 206 17.91 7.66 6.98
N PRO A 207 18.40 8.06 8.17
CA PRO A 207 19.33 7.25 8.94
C PRO A 207 18.78 5.83 9.20
N GLY A 208 19.60 4.80 8.94
CA GLY A 208 19.19 3.40 9.09
C GLY A 208 18.48 2.77 7.89
N GLU A 209 18.21 3.55 6.82
CA GLU A 209 17.63 3.06 5.57
C GLU A 209 18.70 2.56 4.58
N PRO A 210 18.34 1.69 3.61
CA PRO A 210 19.21 1.40 2.47
C PRO A 210 19.63 2.69 1.74
N PRO A 211 20.80 2.69 1.08
CA PRO A 211 21.17 3.77 0.19
C PRO A 211 20.11 3.99 -0.88
N LEU A 212 19.83 5.27 -1.18
CA LEU A 212 18.93 5.60 -2.28
C LEU A 212 19.54 5.14 -3.62
N PRO A 213 18.71 4.67 -4.57
CA PRO A 213 19.19 4.30 -5.88
C PRO A 213 19.78 5.52 -6.60
N PRO A 214 20.77 5.36 -7.50
CA PRO A 214 21.38 6.47 -8.23
C PRO A 214 20.36 7.40 -8.92
N GLU A 215 19.26 6.83 -9.41
CA GLU A 215 18.14 7.52 -10.04
C GLU A 215 17.50 8.57 -9.12
N ALA A 216 17.56 8.40 -7.80
CA ALA A 216 17.04 9.35 -6.82
C ALA A 216 17.74 10.71 -6.91
N TYR A 217 18.98 10.74 -7.38
CA TYR A 217 19.81 11.94 -7.47
C TYR A 217 19.77 12.61 -8.84
N ARG A 218 19.12 11.99 -9.85
CA ARG A 218 18.90 12.63 -11.14
C ARG A 218 17.67 13.54 -11.06
N LYS A 219 17.84 14.81 -11.44
CA LYS A 219 16.70 15.71 -11.67
C LYS A 219 16.09 15.47 -13.04
N TRP A 220 14.77 15.54 -13.11
CA TRP A 220 13.99 15.38 -14.32
C TRP A 220 12.90 16.44 -14.36
N VAL A 221 12.58 16.91 -15.56
CA VAL A 221 11.34 17.62 -15.81
C VAL A 221 10.55 16.81 -16.82
N VAL A 222 9.32 16.45 -16.47
CA VAL A 222 8.45 15.59 -17.28
C VAL A 222 7.09 16.24 -17.46
N SER A 223 6.51 16.14 -18.65
CA SER A 223 5.13 16.60 -18.87
C SER A 223 4.12 15.70 -18.15
N GLY A 224 2.93 16.22 -17.86
CA GLY A 224 1.82 15.41 -17.34
C GLY A 224 1.50 14.22 -18.24
N ARG A 225 1.74 14.33 -19.55
CA ARG A 225 1.65 13.23 -20.50
C ARG A 225 2.53 12.03 -20.14
N VAL A 226 3.79 12.27 -19.78
CA VAL A 226 4.71 11.20 -19.36
C VAL A 226 4.15 10.49 -18.12
N LEU A 227 3.67 11.27 -17.16
CA LEU A 227 3.10 10.78 -15.90
C LEU A 227 1.74 10.08 -16.10
N ASN A 228 0.97 10.41 -17.14
CA ASN A 228 -0.26 9.69 -17.48
C ASN A 228 0.01 8.31 -18.10
N VAL A 229 1.15 8.12 -18.78
CA VAL A 229 1.55 6.81 -19.33
C VAL A 229 2.15 5.93 -18.23
N ARG A 230 2.99 6.50 -17.36
CA ARG A 230 3.62 5.78 -16.23
C ARG A 230 3.48 6.56 -14.92
N PRO A 231 2.28 6.55 -14.32
CA PRO A 231 2.05 7.24 -13.05
C PRO A 231 2.78 6.56 -11.88
N PRO A 232 3.06 7.30 -10.78
CA PRO A 232 3.55 6.70 -9.53
C PRO A 232 2.63 5.60 -8.99
N LYS A 233 3.19 4.66 -8.22
CA LYS A 233 2.45 3.51 -7.67
C LYS A 233 1.21 3.93 -6.88
N PHE A 234 1.30 4.99 -6.08
CA PHE A 234 0.17 5.49 -5.30
C PHE A 234 -1.02 5.96 -6.16
N VAL A 235 -0.76 6.57 -7.32
CA VAL A 235 -1.82 7.01 -8.24
C VAL A 235 -2.49 5.80 -8.88
N VAL A 236 -1.69 4.80 -9.26
CA VAL A 236 -2.20 3.52 -9.79
C VAL A 236 -3.10 2.84 -8.77
N ALA A 237 -2.65 2.71 -7.52
CA ALA A 237 -3.40 2.06 -6.45
C ALA A 237 -4.69 2.81 -6.10
N ARG A 238 -4.63 4.15 -5.95
CA ARG A 238 -5.83 4.98 -5.74
C ARG A 238 -6.85 4.81 -6.86
N LYS A 239 -6.43 4.93 -8.12
CA LYS A 239 -7.33 4.81 -9.26
C LYS A 239 -7.97 3.42 -9.33
N ALA A 240 -7.16 2.36 -9.20
CA ALA A 240 -7.66 0.99 -9.23
C ALA A 240 -8.67 0.70 -8.11
N LEU A 241 -8.39 1.17 -6.89
CA LEU A 241 -9.32 1.04 -5.76
C LEU A 241 -10.60 1.86 -5.97
N LYS A 242 -10.51 3.10 -6.46
CA LYS A 242 -11.69 3.91 -6.79
C LYS A 242 -12.54 3.29 -7.90
N ASP A 243 -11.93 2.61 -8.87
CA ASP A 243 -12.64 1.87 -9.91
C ASP A 243 -13.34 0.62 -9.35
N ALA A 244 -12.67 -0.12 -8.45
CA ALA A 244 -13.30 -1.22 -7.73
C ALA A 244 -14.50 -0.72 -6.90
N ILE A 245 -14.34 0.36 -6.13
CA ILE A 245 -15.43 1.00 -5.38
C ILE A 245 -16.54 1.50 -6.32
N ALA A 246 -16.23 1.92 -7.55
CA ALA A 246 -17.25 2.39 -8.48
C ALA A 246 -18.14 1.25 -9.02
N THR A 247 -17.57 0.05 -9.16
CA THR A 247 -18.18 -1.07 -9.89
C THR A 247 -18.68 -2.19 -8.98
N ALA A 248 -18.21 -2.25 -7.73
CA ALA A 248 -18.57 -3.29 -6.78
C ALA A 248 -20.03 -3.17 -6.33
N SER A 249 -20.89 -4.10 -6.73
CA SER A 249 -22.28 -4.24 -6.25
C SER A 249 -22.43 -5.24 -5.10
N ASN A 250 -23.55 -5.24 -4.39
CA ASN A 250 -23.89 -6.20 -3.35
C ASN A 250 -22.75 -6.47 -2.34
N VAL A 251 -22.11 -5.41 -1.85
CA VAL A 251 -21.01 -5.48 -0.88
C VAL A 251 -21.00 -4.21 -0.03
N ARG A 252 -20.84 -4.39 1.28
CA ARG A 252 -20.57 -3.29 2.20
C ARG A 252 -19.08 -3.00 2.18
N MET A 253 -18.70 -1.72 2.10
CA MET A 253 -17.29 -1.33 1.93
C MET A 253 -16.85 -0.31 2.98
N GLY A 254 -15.62 -0.47 3.47
CA GLY A 254 -14.88 0.51 4.25
C GLY A 254 -13.50 0.77 3.64
N VAL A 255 -12.85 1.85 4.07
CA VAL A 255 -11.49 2.22 3.63
C VAL A 255 -10.63 2.51 4.86
N ALA A 256 -9.48 1.86 4.92
CA ALA A 256 -8.45 2.02 5.93
C ALA A 256 -7.09 2.19 5.28
N THR A 257 -6.14 2.71 6.04
CA THR A 257 -4.71 2.78 5.68
C THR A 257 -3.89 2.38 6.91
N PHE A 258 -2.60 2.09 6.74
CA PHE A 258 -1.71 1.95 7.90
C PHE A 258 -1.73 3.23 8.72
N GLY A 259 -1.91 3.09 10.03
CA GLY A 259 -1.95 4.26 10.90
C GLY A 259 -0.59 4.88 11.04
N LYS A 260 -0.63 6.06 11.64
CA LYS A 260 0.54 6.83 12.01
C LYS A 260 0.51 6.95 13.52
N ASP A 261 1.01 5.99 14.28
CA ASP A 261 1.11 6.09 15.73
C ASP A 261 2.41 5.49 16.27
N HIS A 262 3.52 6.17 15.95
CA HIS A 262 4.93 5.85 16.21
C HIS A 262 5.33 5.76 17.71
N GLY A 263 4.52 5.05 18.50
CA GLY A 263 4.94 4.16 19.58
C GLY A 263 5.40 2.83 18.99
N TRP A 264 5.10 1.69 19.64
CA TRP A 264 5.45 0.38 19.09
C TRP A 264 4.32 -0.24 18.28
N TYR A 265 3.07 -0.20 18.77
CA TYR A 265 1.89 -0.64 18.02
C TYR A 265 1.24 0.50 17.21
N ASP A 266 1.18 0.30 15.90
CA ASP A 266 0.60 1.21 14.90
C ASP A 266 -0.75 0.69 14.36
N PRO A 267 -1.87 0.90 15.08
CA PRO A 267 -3.20 0.49 14.62
C PRO A 267 -3.57 1.17 13.30
N PRO A 268 -4.46 0.58 12.48
CA PRO A 268 -4.83 1.15 11.20
C PRO A 268 -5.64 2.44 11.39
N GLN A 269 -5.48 3.40 10.48
CA GLN A 269 -6.35 4.56 10.42
C GLN A 269 -7.58 4.22 9.56
N LEU A 270 -8.77 4.21 10.19
CA LEU A 270 -10.04 4.13 9.47
C LEU A 270 -10.36 5.48 8.82
N LEU A 271 -10.33 5.52 7.48
CA LEU A 271 -10.69 6.70 6.69
C LEU A 271 -12.19 6.73 6.37
N SER A 272 -12.80 5.54 6.24
CA SER A 272 -14.24 5.36 6.25
C SER A 272 -14.59 4.04 6.90
N ALA A 273 -15.49 4.10 7.89
CA ALA A 273 -16.18 2.91 8.40
C ALA A 273 -16.97 2.20 7.29
N MET A 274 -17.31 0.94 7.56
CA MET A 274 -18.09 0.10 6.67
C MET A 274 -19.49 0.69 6.45
N ARG A 275 -19.91 0.76 5.19
CA ARG A 275 -21.22 1.27 4.79
C ARG A 275 -21.86 0.39 3.70
N PRO A 276 -23.19 0.40 3.57
CA PRO A 276 -24.12 1.14 4.42
C PRO A 276 -24.26 0.49 5.82
N SER A 277 -24.98 1.16 6.70
CA SER A 277 -25.35 0.64 8.03
C SER A 277 -26.19 -0.63 7.90
N CYS A 278 -26.31 -1.40 8.99
CA CYS A 278 -26.96 -2.70 8.97
C CYS A 278 -28.45 -2.67 8.58
N ASP A 279 -29.19 -1.64 9.00
CA ASP A 279 -30.60 -1.43 8.61
C ASP A 279 -30.77 -1.13 7.11
N LYS A 280 -29.67 -0.76 6.44
CA LYS A 280 -29.59 -0.50 5.00
C LYS A 280 -28.85 -1.59 4.23
N SER A 281 -28.45 -2.66 4.90
CA SER A 281 -27.67 -3.76 4.30
C SER A 281 -28.40 -5.10 4.31
N SER A 282 -29.52 -5.21 5.02
CA SER A 282 -30.24 -6.46 5.23
C SER A 282 -31.76 -6.28 5.10
N PRO A 283 -32.48 -7.20 4.44
CA PRO A 283 -31.97 -8.39 3.75
C PRO A 283 -31.28 -8.07 2.41
N THR A 284 -31.57 -6.90 1.83
CA THR A 284 -31.00 -6.43 0.57
C THR A 284 -30.24 -5.13 0.82
N ILE A 285 -29.08 -4.97 0.18
CA ILE A 285 -28.27 -3.76 0.31
C ILE A 285 -28.94 -2.56 -0.39
N ASP A 286 -28.91 -1.41 0.26
CA ASP A 286 -29.21 -0.11 -0.34
C ASP A 286 -27.93 0.43 -1.00
N GLU A 287 -27.83 0.20 -2.31
CA GLU A 287 -26.72 0.65 -3.16
C GLU A 287 -26.51 2.16 -3.15
N ALA A 288 -27.55 2.96 -2.90
CA ALA A 288 -27.42 4.42 -2.82
C ALA A 288 -26.78 4.83 -1.48
N ALA A 289 -27.12 4.12 -0.40
CA ALA A 289 -26.55 4.35 0.94
C ALA A 289 -25.07 3.98 1.05
N LEU A 290 -24.50 3.23 0.09
CA LEU A 290 -23.05 3.03 -0.01
C LEU A 290 -22.27 4.34 -0.14
N ASN A 291 -22.89 5.40 -0.67
CA ASN A 291 -22.25 6.71 -0.84
C ASN A 291 -20.81 6.59 -1.39
N ARG A 292 -20.72 6.02 -2.60
CA ARG A 292 -19.45 5.80 -3.31
C ARG A 292 -18.58 7.05 -3.43
N PRO A 293 -19.11 8.28 -3.63
CA PRO A 293 -18.30 9.49 -3.60
C PRO A 293 -17.51 9.64 -2.30
N ALA A 294 -18.14 9.44 -1.14
CA ALA A 294 -17.43 9.55 0.15
C ALA A 294 -16.37 8.44 0.35
N LEU A 295 -16.60 7.21 -0.15
CA LEU A 295 -15.57 6.16 -0.13
C LEU A 295 -14.36 6.51 -1.01
N LYS A 296 -14.60 7.06 -2.21
CA LYS A 296 -13.52 7.54 -3.10
C LYS A 296 -12.77 8.71 -2.48
N SER A 297 -13.49 9.62 -1.83
CA SER A 297 -12.89 10.74 -1.08
C SER A 297 -11.99 10.23 0.05
N ALA A 298 -12.40 9.19 0.78
CA ALA A 298 -11.56 8.54 1.79
C ALA A 298 -10.26 7.96 1.18
N VAL A 299 -10.32 7.35 -0.01
CA VAL A 299 -9.10 6.88 -0.73
C VAL A 299 -8.17 8.05 -1.07
N ASN A 300 -8.71 9.22 -1.40
CA ASN A 300 -7.92 10.41 -1.72
C ASN A 300 -7.25 11.05 -0.48
N GLN A 301 -7.69 10.72 0.74
CA GLN A 301 -7.11 11.21 2.00
C GLN A 301 -5.84 10.47 2.44
N VAL A 302 -5.48 9.37 1.77
CA VAL A 302 -4.28 8.58 2.11
C VAL A 302 -3.00 9.40 1.87
N LEU A 303 -2.16 9.48 2.89
CA LEU A 303 -0.86 10.17 2.85
C LEU A 303 0.28 9.16 2.69
N PHE A 304 0.88 9.09 1.49
CA PHE A 304 1.87 8.06 1.10
C PHE A 304 3.28 8.36 1.60
N ARG A 305 3.44 8.58 2.91
CA ARG A 305 4.70 9.02 3.54
C ARG A 305 5.07 8.21 4.77
N ASN A 306 4.41 7.07 5.00
CA ASN A 306 4.71 6.24 6.15
C ASN A 306 6.05 5.54 5.93
N ASN A 307 6.93 5.53 6.93
CA ASN A 307 8.18 4.76 6.89
C ASN A 307 7.94 3.27 7.17
N GLU A 308 6.77 2.93 7.69
CA GLU A 308 6.37 1.58 8.05
C GLU A 308 5.32 1.03 7.09
N ARG A 309 5.34 -0.29 6.94
CA ARG A 309 4.32 -1.06 6.24
C ARG A 309 3.79 -2.10 7.21
N SER A 310 3.05 -1.61 8.21
CA SER A 310 2.52 -2.33 9.37
C SER A 310 1.26 -3.14 9.03
N ILE A 311 1.38 -4.09 8.09
CA ILE A 311 0.27 -4.96 7.65
C ILE A 311 -0.27 -5.82 8.81
N GLY A 312 0.58 -6.48 9.59
CA GLY A 312 0.20 -7.32 10.72
C GLY A 312 -0.49 -6.52 11.81
N GLU A 313 0.08 -5.38 12.20
CA GLU A 313 -0.52 -4.50 13.21
C GLU A 313 -1.83 -3.87 12.73
N ALA A 314 -1.90 -3.45 11.47
CA ALA A 314 -3.13 -2.98 10.86
C ALA A 314 -4.20 -4.06 10.80
N LEU A 315 -3.85 -5.30 10.43
CA LEU A 315 -4.78 -6.43 10.45
C LEU A 315 -5.26 -6.72 11.87
N PHE A 316 -4.36 -6.72 12.86
CA PHE A 316 -4.72 -6.90 14.26
C PHE A 316 -5.72 -5.82 14.70
N GLY A 317 -5.46 -4.56 14.39
CA GLY A 317 -6.37 -3.47 14.71
C GLY A 317 -7.72 -3.57 13.98
N LEU A 318 -7.74 -4.01 12.71
CA LEU A 318 -8.98 -4.31 12.01
C LEU A 318 -9.74 -5.50 12.64
N GLY A 319 -9.05 -6.45 13.25
CA GLY A 319 -9.67 -7.50 14.06
C GLY A 319 -10.49 -6.92 15.21
N GLY A 320 -9.95 -5.92 15.92
CA GLY A 320 -10.68 -5.18 16.93
C GLY A 320 -11.93 -4.47 16.37
N TYR A 321 -11.84 -3.87 15.18
CA TYR A 321 -12.98 -3.28 14.48
C TYR A 321 -14.07 -4.29 14.12
N PHE A 322 -13.69 -5.51 13.71
CA PHE A 322 -14.65 -6.59 13.42
C PHE A 322 -15.15 -7.34 14.65
N SER A 323 -14.58 -7.07 15.82
CA SER A 323 -14.97 -7.72 17.06
C SER A 323 -16.20 -7.08 17.71
N SER A 324 -16.85 -7.83 18.60
CA SER A 324 -17.96 -7.34 19.42
C SER A 324 -17.51 -6.45 20.61
N GLN A 325 -16.35 -5.80 20.52
CA GLN A 325 -15.73 -5.03 21.61
C GLN A 325 -16.69 -4.06 22.29
N VAL A 326 -17.52 -3.35 21.52
CA VAL A 326 -18.46 -2.35 22.06
C VAL A 326 -19.66 -2.99 22.77
N VAL A 327 -19.95 -4.27 22.50
CA VAL A 327 -21.11 -5.00 23.04
C VAL A 327 -20.73 -5.87 24.24
N ASP A 328 -19.65 -6.65 24.15
CA ASP A 328 -19.28 -7.67 25.14
C ASP A 328 -17.81 -7.62 25.59
N ASN A 329 -17.07 -6.57 25.18
CA ASN A 329 -15.67 -6.38 25.55
C ASN A 329 -14.74 -7.52 25.08
N LYS A 330 -15.14 -8.31 24.07
CA LYS A 330 -14.42 -9.52 23.64
C LYS A 330 -12.94 -9.31 23.34
N TRP A 331 -12.60 -8.25 22.60
CA TRP A 331 -11.21 -7.97 22.23
C TRP A 331 -10.35 -7.63 23.46
N ALA A 332 -10.83 -6.75 24.32
CA ALA A 332 -10.15 -6.40 25.55
C ALA A 332 -10.05 -7.60 26.52
N ASN A 333 -11.04 -8.49 26.56
CA ASN A 333 -10.94 -9.71 27.38
C ASN A 333 -9.79 -10.63 26.92
N TRP A 334 -9.40 -10.58 25.65
CA TRP A 334 -8.25 -11.33 25.14
C TRP A 334 -6.94 -10.58 25.32
N PHE A 335 -6.91 -9.28 25.02
CA PHE A 335 -5.67 -8.53 24.84
C PHE A 335 -5.43 -7.44 25.88
N ASN A 336 -6.23 -7.35 26.95
CA ASN A 336 -5.92 -6.45 28.05
C ASN A 336 -4.65 -6.89 28.80
N GLN A 337 -3.84 -5.93 29.20
CA GLN A 337 -2.60 -6.17 29.94
C GLN A 337 -2.87 -6.58 31.40
N PRO A 338 -1.95 -7.33 32.04
CA PRO A 338 -0.70 -7.84 31.49
C PRO A 338 -0.86 -9.06 30.59
N LEU A 339 -0.26 -9.04 29.40
CA LEU A 339 0.03 -10.23 28.60
C LEU A 339 1.51 -10.58 28.80
N ASN A 340 1.81 -11.85 29.07
CA ASN A 340 3.19 -12.32 29.22
C ASN A 340 3.58 -13.15 27.99
N PRO A 341 4.23 -12.56 26.97
CA PRO A 341 4.64 -13.30 25.80
C PRO A 341 5.90 -14.16 25.99
N GLY A 342 6.49 -14.16 27.18
CA GLY A 342 7.71 -14.92 27.43
C GLY A 342 8.96 -14.28 26.78
N TRP A 343 10.14 -14.64 27.28
CA TRP A 343 11.40 -14.07 26.81
C TRP A 343 11.67 -14.38 25.33
N GLY A 344 12.22 -13.41 24.59
CA GLY A 344 12.61 -13.57 23.19
C GLY A 344 11.46 -13.48 22.17
N TRP A 345 10.22 -13.33 22.64
CA TRP A 345 9.09 -12.99 21.81
C TRP A 345 8.83 -11.49 21.81
N PRO A 346 8.59 -10.95 20.63
CA PRO A 346 7.77 -9.80 20.37
C PRO A 346 6.68 -9.56 21.43
N GLY A 347 6.83 -8.49 22.22
CA GLY A 347 5.84 -8.02 23.21
C GLY A 347 6.25 -8.18 24.67
N ALA A 348 7.44 -8.73 24.96
CA ALA A 348 7.80 -9.07 26.33
C ALA A 348 8.61 -7.98 27.03
N TYR A 349 8.45 -7.93 28.37
CA TYR A 349 9.25 -7.11 29.28
C TYR A 349 10.76 -7.42 29.25
N ASN A 350 11.20 -8.46 28.52
CA ASN A 350 12.59 -8.80 28.19
C ASN A 350 12.70 -9.36 26.74
N GLY A 351 11.66 -9.16 25.91
CA GLY A 351 11.43 -9.91 24.67
C GLY A 351 11.47 -9.02 23.45
N GLY A 352 12.61 -9.10 22.77
CA GLY A 352 12.93 -8.47 21.50
C GLY A 352 14.45 -8.44 21.42
N THR A 353 15.08 -9.35 20.68
CA THR A 353 16.54 -9.26 20.46
C THR A 353 16.88 -9.50 19.00
N SER A 354 17.19 -8.42 18.31
CA SER A 354 18.58 -8.02 18.00
C SER A 354 18.64 -6.49 18.20
N ASP A 355 19.81 -5.87 18.28
CA ASP A 355 19.82 -4.43 18.02
C ASP A 355 19.36 -4.22 16.57
N ASN A 356 18.72 -3.10 16.23
CA ASN A 356 18.47 -2.74 14.83
C ASN A 356 19.79 -2.98 14.05
N PRO A 357 19.82 -3.90 13.07
CA PRO A 357 21.07 -4.39 12.50
C PRO A 357 21.86 -3.30 11.75
N TYR A 358 21.22 -2.16 11.47
CA TYR A 358 21.80 -1.01 10.79
C TYR A 358 22.19 0.12 11.75
N THR A 359 21.49 0.28 12.86
CA THR A 359 21.72 1.41 13.79
C THR A 359 22.31 1.01 15.14
N GLY A 360 22.32 -0.29 15.46
CA GLY A 360 22.70 -0.78 16.79
C GLY A 360 21.71 -0.35 17.89
N GLN A 361 20.52 0.13 17.52
CA GLN A 361 19.50 0.54 18.48
C GLN A 361 18.98 -0.70 19.23
N GLN A 362 19.16 -0.71 20.56
CA GLN A 362 18.66 -1.78 21.40
C GLN A 362 17.16 -1.97 21.23
N GLY A 363 16.74 -3.23 21.05
CA GLY A 363 15.34 -3.59 21.15
C GLY A 363 14.84 -3.34 22.56
N SER A 364 14.12 -2.24 22.76
CA SER A 364 13.44 -2.00 24.03
C SER A 364 12.26 -2.95 24.19
N THR A 365 11.92 -3.23 25.43
CA THR A 365 10.78 -4.06 25.85
C THR A 365 9.48 -3.38 25.42
N TRP A 366 8.78 -3.95 24.45
CA TRP A 366 7.62 -3.33 23.83
C TRP A 366 6.34 -4.05 24.26
N GLY A 367 5.21 -3.32 24.33
CA GLY A 367 4.00 -3.82 25.00
C GLY A 367 4.02 -3.64 26.53
N MET A 368 4.68 -2.60 27.06
CA MET A 368 4.62 -2.29 28.49
C MET A 368 3.47 -1.35 28.88
N ASP A 369 2.92 -0.61 27.91
CA ASP A 369 1.76 0.23 28.18
C ASP A 369 0.57 -0.65 28.53
N SER A 370 -0.11 -0.35 29.63
CA SER A 370 -1.26 -1.12 30.12
C SER A 370 -2.43 -1.12 29.14
N GLN A 371 -2.42 -0.23 28.17
CA GLN A 371 -3.41 -0.13 27.11
C GLN A 371 -2.80 -0.29 25.72
N GLU A 372 -1.59 -0.86 25.55
CA GLU A 372 -0.88 -0.87 24.25
C GLU A 372 -1.79 -1.26 23.06
N TRP A 373 -2.53 -2.37 23.20
CA TRP A 373 -3.42 -2.89 22.15
C TRP A 373 -4.86 -2.40 22.23
N LEU A 374 -5.15 -1.53 23.21
CA LEU A 374 -6.47 -0.95 23.50
C LEU A 374 -6.42 0.59 23.48
N LYS A 375 -5.34 1.19 22.96
CA LYS A 375 -5.08 2.63 22.98
C LYS A 375 -6.25 3.37 22.40
N GLN A 376 -6.73 4.38 23.13
CA GLN A 376 -7.73 5.30 22.60
C GLN A 376 -7.07 6.30 21.63
N PRO A 377 -7.83 6.85 20.67
CA PRO A 377 -7.34 7.96 19.86
C PRO A 377 -6.86 9.10 20.76
N TYR A 378 -5.70 9.68 20.47
CA TYR A 378 -5.14 10.79 21.24
C TYR A 378 -4.47 11.81 20.33
N THR A 379 -4.25 13.03 20.83
CA THR A 379 -3.44 14.03 20.12
C THR A 379 -2.04 14.01 20.69
N ASP A 380 -1.06 13.74 19.82
CA ASP A 380 0.36 13.76 20.18
C ASP A 380 0.72 15.16 20.71
N PRO A 381 1.14 15.31 21.97
CA PRO A 381 1.38 16.61 22.57
C PRO A 381 2.60 17.33 21.97
N SER A 382 3.50 16.62 21.30
CA SER A 382 4.71 17.17 20.71
C SER A 382 4.49 17.71 19.29
N THR A 383 3.65 17.03 18.51
CA THR A 383 3.39 17.36 17.10
C THR A 383 2.01 18.01 16.88
N GLY A 384 1.09 17.87 17.82
CA GLY A 384 -0.31 18.26 17.68
C GLY A 384 -1.11 17.37 16.74
N GLU A 385 -0.54 16.26 16.25
CA GLU A 385 -1.20 15.35 15.32
C GLU A 385 -2.14 14.39 16.05
N VAL A 386 -3.31 14.14 15.46
CA VAL A 386 -4.25 13.12 15.96
C VAL A 386 -3.76 11.73 15.56
N ARG A 387 -3.62 10.86 16.55
CA ARG A 387 -3.27 9.45 16.42
C ARG A 387 -4.55 8.61 16.48
N PRO A 388 -4.74 7.64 15.56
CA PRO A 388 -6.02 6.96 15.41
C PRO A 388 -6.38 6.08 16.61
N GLY A 389 -5.40 5.56 17.36
CA GLY A 389 -5.64 4.54 18.37
C GLY A 389 -6.25 3.27 17.77
N GLN A 390 -6.60 2.31 18.62
CA GLN A 390 -7.26 1.07 18.24
C GLN A 390 -8.69 1.37 17.75
N PRO A 391 -9.03 1.05 16.48
CA PRO A 391 -10.37 1.29 15.98
C PRO A 391 -11.37 0.27 16.51
N TRP A 392 -12.59 0.74 16.79
CA TRP A 392 -13.73 -0.07 17.19
C TRP A 392 -14.91 0.15 16.23
N GLU A 393 -15.80 -0.83 16.12
CA GLU A 393 -17.05 -0.64 15.39
C GLU A 393 -17.94 0.44 16.03
N GLY A 394 -18.93 0.92 15.27
CA GLY A 394 -19.97 1.80 15.80
C GLY A 394 -21.01 1.04 16.64
N THR A 395 -21.94 1.79 17.24
CA THR A 395 -23.07 1.24 18.00
C THR A 395 -24.33 1.13 17.13
N GLY A 396 -25.36 0.42 17.62
CA GLY A 396 -26.65 0.34 16.94
C GLY A 396 -26.55 -0.37 15.58
N PHE A 397 -26.87 0.35 14.49
CA PHE A 397 -26.79 -0.16 13.12
C PHE A 397 -25.43 0.07 12.47
N ASP A 398 -24.52 0.81 13.10
CA ASP A 398 -23.18 1.11 12.56
C ASP A 398 -22.16 0.00 12.88
N LYS A 399 -22.64 -1.24 12.96
CA LYS A 399 -21.83 -2.44 13.22
C LYS A 399 -21.01 -2.85 12.00
N SER A 400 -19.86 -3.45 12.25
CA SER A 400 -19.02 -4.05 11.21
C SER A 400 -19.64 -5.33 10.65
N VAL A 401 -20.35 -6.11 11.47
CA VAL A 401 -21.05 -7.34 11.09
C VAL A 401 -22.56 -7.19 11.30
N CYS A 402 -23.36 -7.41 10.25
CA CYS A 402 -24.82 -7.19 10.30
C CYS A 402 -25.65 -8.47 10.42
N SER A 403 -25.09 -9.63 10.06
CA SER A 403 -25.75 -10.93 10.20
C SER A 403 -24.74 -12.02 10.49
N ASP A 404 -25.22 -13.13 11.06
CA ASP A 404 -24.43 -14.32 11.40
C ASP A 404 -23.87 -15.09 10.19
N SER A 405 -24.39 -14.78 9.02
CA SER A 405 -24.06 -15.38 7.72
C SER A 405 -23.26 -14.42 6.84
N GLN A 406 -22.97 -13.20 7.32
CA GLN A 406 -22.16 -12.23 6.60
C GLN A 406 -20.71 -12.71 6.50
N THR A 407 -20.21 -12.88 5.28
CA THR A 407 -18.76 -13.08 5.08
C THR A 407 -18.02 -11.75 5.22
N ASN A 408 -16.91 -11.75 5.95
CA ASN A 408 -16.09 -10.56 6.19
C ASN A 408 -14.69 -10.72 5.58
N ALA A 409 -14.14 -9.65 5.03
CA ALA A 409 -12.79 -9.66 4.48
C ALA A 409 -12.06 -8.32 4.63
N VAL A 410 -10.74 -8.41 4.75
CA VAL A 410 -9.81 -7.32 4.50
C VAL A 410 -9.13 -7.57 3.15
N VAL A 411 -9.09 -6.55 2.29
CA VAL A 411 -8.33 -6.57 1.04
C VAL A 411 -7.17 -5.60 1.20
N VAL A 412 -5.96 -6.15 1.38
CA VAL A 412 -4.72 -5.40 1.48
C VAL A 412 -4.26 -5.04 0.07
N VAL A 413 -4.08 -3.74 -0.20
CA VAL A 413 -3.56 -3.22 -1.47
C VAL A 413 -2.19 -2.62 -1.22
N THR A 414 -1.14 -3.34 -1.59
CA THR A 414 0.25 -3.01 -1.25
C THR A 414 1.16 -3.01 -2.47
N ALA A 415 2.34 -2.39 -2.36
CA ALA A 415 3.40 -2.52 -3.36
C ALA A 415 4.72 -3.02 -2.77
N GLY A 416 4.65 -3.72 -1.63
CA GLY A 416 5.78 -4.49 -1.14
C GLY A 416 5.53 -5.25 0.15
N LYS A 417 6.54 -6.00 0.56
CA LYS A 417 6.54 -6.79 1.81
C LYS A 417 6.42 -5.89 3.06
N PRO A 418 5.81 -6.40 4.15
CA PRO A 418 5.76 -5.71 5.43
C PRO A 418 7.09 -5.13 5.91
N ARG A 419 7.03 -4.06 6.70
CA ARG A 419 8.20 -3.32 7.15
C ARG A 419 7.92 -2.67 8.50
N TYR A 420 8.86 -2.80 9.43
CA TYR A 420 8.67 -2.40 10.84
C TYR A 420 7.35 -2.93 11.42
N ASP A 421 7.00 -4.18 11.10
CA ASP A 421 5.67 -4.73 11.31
C ASP A 421 5.79 -6.03 12.08
N ASN A 422 5.59 -5.97 13.39
CA ASN A 422 5.67 -7.14 14.26
C ASN A 422 5.19 -6.89 15.70
N THR A 423 4.61 -5.74 16.02
CA THR A 423 4.31 -5.35 17.41
C THR A 423 2.95 -5.84 17.93
N VAL A 424 2.62 -7.10 17.66
CA VAL A 424 1.33 -7.73 17.99
C VAL A 424 1.43 -8.71 19.17
N PRO A 425 0.34 -8.98 19.93
CA PRO A 425 0.35 -9.88 21.08
C PRO A 425 0.33 -11.37 20.65
N ILE A 426 1.37 -11.81 19.96
CA ILE A 426 1.41 -13.08 19.23
C ILE A 426 1.16 -14.31 20.11
N THR A 427 1.80 -14.39 21.27
CA THR A 427 1.63 -15.57 22.14
C THR A 427 0.18 -15.75 22.58
N LYS A 428 -0.50 -14.65 22.89
CA LYS A 428 -1.90 -14.69 23.30
C LYS A 428 -2.81 -15.11 22.15
N MET A 429 -2.54 -14.64 20.93
CA MET A 429 -3.27 -15.08 19.73
C MET A 429 -3.07 -16.59 19.51
N MET A 430 -1.84 -17.09 19.63
CA MET A 430 -1.53 -18.51 19.47
C MET A 430 -2.16 -19.38 20.55
N ASP A 431 -2.13 -18.96 21.81
CA ASP A 431 -2.78 -19.67 22.93
C ASP A 431 -4.28 -19.88 22.65
N ILE A 432 -4.96 -18.84 22.15
CA ILE A 432 -6.38 -18.91 21.79
C ILE A 432 -6.59 -19.91 20.64
N LEU A 433 -5.77 -19.85 19.60
CA LEU A 433 -5.90 -20.74 18.43
C LEU A 433 -5.65 -22.20 18.78
N VAL A 434 -4.61 -22.48 19.58
CA VAL A 434 -4.29 -23.83 20.06
C VAL A 434 -5.42 -24.36 20.95
N ALA A 435 -5.94 -23.54 21.88
CA ALA A 435 -7.06 -23.92 22.73
C ALA A 435 -8.34 -24.23 21.92
N ASN A 436 -8.55 -23.55 20.80
CA ASN A 436 -9.67 -23.78 19.89
C ASN A 436 -9.44 -24.95 18.90
N GLY A 437 -8.29 -25.63 18.97
CA GLY A 437 -7.96 -26.74 18.07
C GLY A 437 -7.82 -26.31 16.61
N ALA A 438 -7.33 -25.09 16.36
CA ALA A 438 -7.12 -24.58 15.01
C ALA A 438 -6.20 -25.50 14.19
N ARG A 439 -6.40 -25.51 12.86
CA ARG A 439 -5.68 -26.40 11.94
C ARG A 439 -5.10 -25.65 10.76
N HIS A 440 -3.91 -26.05 10.35
CA HIS A 440 -3.30 -25.61 9.10
C HIS A 440 -4.13 -26.07 7.89
N PRO A 441 -3.92 -25.48 6.70
CA PRO A 441 -4.61 -25.88 5.47
C PRO A 441 -4.47 -27.37 5.11
N ASN A 442 -3.40 -28.04 5.56
CA ASN A 442 -3.18 -29.48 5.36
C ASN A 442 -3.92 -30.37 6.38
N GLY A 443 -4.68 -29.77 7.31
CA GLY A 443 -5.44 -30.47 8.35
C GLY A 443 -4.65 -30.77 9.65
N ALA A 444 -3.35 -30.51 9.69
CA ALA A 444 -2.55 -30.67 10.92
C ALA A 444 -3.01 -29.67 12.00
N LEU A 445 -2.99 -30.09 13.26
CA LEU A 445 -3.24 -29.19 14.39
C LEU A 445 -2.16 -28.11 14.44
N LEU A 446 -2.58 -26.88 14.73
CA LEU A 446 -1.66 -25.80 15.07
C LEU A 446 -0.95 -26.14 16.38
N THR A 447 0.36 -26.00 16.38
CA THR A 447 1.19 -26.09 17.59
C THR A 447 1.90 -24.77 17.81
N PHE A 448 2.10 -24.38 19.05
CA PHE A 448 2.91 -23.23 19.40
C PHE A 448 3.64 -23.51 20.72
N ASP A 449 4.95 -23.38 20.71
CA ASP A 449 5.81 -23.52 21.87
C ASP A 449 6.65 -22.24 22.06
N PRO A 450 6.19 -21.33 22.93
CA PRO A 450 6.90 -20.09 23.19
C PRO A 450 8.17 -20.27 24.04
N SER A 451 8.50 -21.50 24.49
CA SER A 451 9.65 -21.70 25.36
C SER A 451 10.98 -21.51 24.60
N ASN A 452 11.84 -20.66 25.15
CA ASN A 452 13.21 -20.40 24.68
C ASN A 452 13.33 -20.28 23.13
N PRO A 453 12.67 -19.29 22.51
CA PRO A 453 12.52 -19.19 21.06
C PRO A 453 13.86 -19.16 20.30
N ALA A 454 14.92 -18.65 20.91
CA ALA A 454 16.25 -18.58 20.30
C ALA A 454 16.85 -19.96 19.97
N THR A 455 16.51 -20.98 20.76
CA THR A 455 17.07 -22.33 20.61
C THR A 455 16.00 -23.40 20.36
N ASN A 456 14.72 -23.03 20.36
CA ASN A 456 13.64 -23.96 20.10
C ASN A 456 13.68 -24.39 18.62
N PRO A 457 13.90 -25.68 18.30
CA PRO A 457 13.90 -26.15 16.92
C PRO A 457 12.50 -26.17 16.29
N ASN A 458 11.43 -26.18 17.09
CA ASN A 458 10.05 -26.30 16.64
C ASN A 458 9.12 -25.32 17.40
N PRO A 459 9.30 -23.99 17.24
CA PRO A 459 8.46 -23.02 17.93
C PRO A 459 6.99 -23.05 17.48
N GLY A 460 6.70 -23.64 16.31
CA GLY A 460 5.37 -23.70 15.75
C GLY A 460 4.87 -22.35 15.24
N GLY A 461 3.55 -22.15 15.22
CA GLY A 461 2.89 -21.00 14.62
C GLY A 461 2.68 -21.14 13.11
N VAL A 462 2.50 -20.01 12.43
CA VAL A 462 2.10 -19.96 11.03
C VAL A 462 3.26 -19.48 10.16
N ASN A 463 3.65 -20.29 9.17
CA ASN A 463 4.56 -19.87 8.10
C ASN A 463 4.41 -20.80 6.89
N TYR A 464 3.86 -20.26 5.80
CA TYR A 464 3.56 -21.02 4.59
C TYR A 464 4.49 -20.72 3.41
N CYS A 465 5.60 -20.03 3.63
CA CYS A 465 6.45 -19.55 2.53
C CYS A 465 7.06 -20.68 1.70
N HIS A 466 7.27 -21.83 2.33
CA HIS A 466 7.70 -23.07 1.68
C HIS A 466 6.74 -23.59 0.61
N LEU A 467 5.45 -23.25 0.67
CA LEU A 467 4.46 -23.64 -0.33
C LEU A 467 4.58 -22.84 -1.63
N PHE A 468 5.38 -21.77 -1.65
CA PHE A 468 5.55 -20.87 -2.78
C PHE A 468 6.97 -20.94 -3.38
N GLY A 469 7.66 -22.07 -3.17
CA GLY A 469 9.01 -22.30 -3.72
C GLY A 469 10.14 -21.59 -2.97
N ASN A 470 9.88 -21.13 -1.75
CA ASN A 470 10.88 -20.53 -0.85
C ASN A 470 11.18 -21.48 0.31
N SER A 471 12.08 -21.11 1.21
CA SER A 471 12.21 -21.70 2.54
C SER A 471 11.25 -21.01 3.52
N GLN A 472 11.06 -21.56 4.72
CA GLN A 472 10.32 -20.85 5.77
C GLN A 472 11.12 -19.65 6.26
N GLU A 473 12.45 -19.76 6.32
CA GLU A 473 13.36 -18.69 6.72
C GLU A 473 13.33 -17.47 5.78
N ASP A 474 12.91 -17.63 4.51
CA ASP A 474 12.73 -16.50 3.60
C ASP A 474 11.63 -15.52 4.07
N CYS A 475 10.74 -15.99 4.94
CA CYS A 475 9.75 -15.15 5.60
C CYS A 475 10.19 -14.59 6.95
N ASP A 476 11.35 -14.98 7.45
CA ASP A 476 11.96 -14.48 8.69
C ASP A 476 12.92 -13.29 8.44
N TYR A 477 12.72 -12.55 7.35
CA TYR A 477 13.62 -11.44 7.00
C TYR A 477 13.64 -10.37 8.11
N SER A 478 14.85 -9.99 8.53
CA SER A 478 15.09 -9.03 9.61
C SER A 478 15.65 -7.69 9.13
N ASP A 479 16.08 -7.62 7.87
CA ASP A 479 16.81 -6.47 7.32
C ASP A 479 16.03 -5.16 7.45
N TYR A 480 14.70 -5.18 7.39
CA TYR A 480 13.89 -3.95 7.59
C TYR A 480 12.56 -4.24 8.28
N ASN A 481 12.41 -5.43 8.85
CA ASN A 481 11.25 -5.78 9.64
C ASN A 481 11.71 -5.89 11.08
N TRP A 482 11.43 -4.86 11.87
CA TRP A 482 11.85 -4.74 13.26
C TRP A 482 10.66 -4.24 14.09
N PRO A 483 10.44 -4.72 15.33
CA PRO A 483 11.18 -5.77 16.03
C PRO A 483 11.00 -7.17 15.41
N THR A 484 11.90 -8.12 15.66
CA THR A 484 11.73 -9.52 15.21
C THR A 484 11.68 -10.50 16.38
N GLY A 485 11.01 -11.63 16.16
CA GLY A 485 11.12 -12.81 17.00
C GLY A 485 12.52 -13.43 16.98
N LEU A 486 12.83 -14.17 18.05
CA LEU A 486 13.98 -15.07 18.07
C LEU A 486 13.69 -16.45 17.48
N ALA A 487 12.40 -16.80 17.35
CA ALA A 487 11.95 -18.10 16.90
C ALA A 487 12.32 -18.34 15.44
N ARG A 488 13.22 -19.30 15.20
CA ARG A 488 13.56 -19.72 13.83
C ARG A 488 12.31 -20.26 13.13
N THR A 489 12.12 -19.96 11.86
CA THR A 489 10.96 -20.29 11.01
C THR A 489 9.66 -19.58 11.37
N ASN A 490 9.66 -18.71 12.39
CA ASN A 490 8.53 -17.87 12.75
C ASN A 490 8.99 -16.58 13.46
N LYS A 491 9.79 -15.76 12.78
CA LYS A 491 10.27 -14.46 13.32
C LYS A 491 9.31 -13.30 13.07
N ASN A 492 8.40 -13.48 12.12
CA ASN A 492 7.50 -12.48 11.58
C ASN A 492 6.07 -13.00 11.67
N PHE A 493 5.14 -12.23 12.25
CA PHE A 493 3.83 -12.76 12.68
C PHE A 493 2.64 -12.25 11.87
N MET A 494 2.87 -11.64 10.73
CA MET A 494 1.81 -10.98 9.96
C MET A 494 0.83 -12.01 9.40
N ASP A 495 1.32 -13.21 9.05
CA ASP A 495 0.49 -14.34 8.65
C ASP A 495 -0.15 -15.05 9.83
N ASP A 496 0.49 -15.11 11.00
CA ASP A 496 -0.14 -15.50 12.26
C ASP A 496 -1.37 -14.63 12.60
N VAL A 497 -1.27 -13.30 12.43
CA VAL A 497 -2.41 -12.38 12.62
C VAL A 497 -3.53 -12.71 11.65
N ALA A 498 -3.22 -12.86 10.35
CA ALA A 498 -4.22 -13.21 9.35
C ALA A 498 -4.87 -14.57 9.63
N PHE A 499 -4.08 -15.54 10.14
CA PHE A 499 -4.58 -16.83 10.58
C PHE A 499 -5.53 -16.68 11.76
N PHE A 500 -5.16 -15.89 12.77
CA PHE A 500 -6.00 -15.61 13.94
C PHE A 500 -7.38 -15.08 13.53
N LEU A 501 -7.42 -14.07 12.66
CA LEU A 501 -8.66 -13.45 12.19
C LEU A 501 -9.57 -14.41 11.41
N SER A 502 -8.98 -15.35 10.66
CA SER A 502 -9.73 -16.29 9.80
C SER A 502 -10.10 -17.61 10.50
N HIS A 503 -9.70 -17.80 11.75
CA HIS A 503 -9.94 -19.02 12.55
C HIS A 503 -10.57 -18.78 13.91
N THR A 504 -10.64 -17.53 14.36
CA THR A 504 -11.23 -17.17 15.65
C THR A 504 -12.53 -16.43 15.41
N ASP A 505 -13.60 -16.87 16.08
CA ASP A 505 -14.87 -16.14 16.09
C ASP A 505 -14.68 -14.80 16.82
N LEU A 506 -14.84 -13.69 16.11
CA LEU A 506 -14.67 -12.34 16.64
C LEU A 506 -15.95 -11.77 17.28
N ARG A 507 -17.10 -12.46 17.18
CA ARG A 507 -18.40 -11.93 17.62
C ARG A 507 -19.11 -12.85 18.62
N GLY A 508 -18.87 -12.61 19.91
CA GLY A 508 -19.54 -13.36 20.98
C GLY A 508 -21.02 -13.02 21.12
N ASP A 509 -21.45 -11.88 20.56
CA ASP A 509 -22.83 -11.39 20.59
C ASP A 509 -23.72 -11.99 19.48
N MET A 510 -23.18 -12.83 18.61
CA MET A 510 -23.88 -13.38 17.44
C MET A 510 -23.76 -14.91 17.38
N PRO A 511 -24.77 -15.62 16.84
CA PRO A 511 -24.64 -17.05 16.58
C PRO A 511 -23.62 -17.32 15.46
N GLY A 512 -23.09 -18.54 15.45
CA GLY A 512 -22.10 -18.97 14.46
C GLY A 512 -20.68 -18.49 14.77
N SER A 513 -19.84 -18.47 13.75
CA SER A 513 -18.44 -18.03 13.86
C SER A 513 -18.20 -16.90 12.87
N GLN A 514 -17.92 -15.71 13.40
CA GLN A 514 -17.67 -14.51 12.61
C GLN A 514 -16.17 -14.32 12.45
N THR A 515 -15.64 -14.82 11.35
CA THR A 515 -14.22 -14.72 11.00
C THR A 515 -14.00 -13.67 9.90
N VAL A 516 -12.76 -13.23 9.74
CA VAL A 516 -12.36 -12.25 8.71
C VAL A 516 -11.30 -12.87 7.81
N ARG A 517 -11.56 -12.86 6.51
CA ARG A 517 -10.63 -13.34 5.48
C ARG A 517 -9.63 -12.25 5.10
N THR A 518 -8.41 -12.62 4.72
CA THR A 518 -7.40 -11.66 4.26
C THR A 518 -7.00 -11.94 2.82
N PHE A 519 -7.32 -11.01 1.92
CA PHE A 519 -6.83 -11.01 0.54
C PHE A 519 -5.67 -10.03 0.43
N VAL A 520 -4.70 -10.35 -0.41
CA VAL A 520 -3.55 -9.47 -0.66
C VAL A 520 -3.43 -9.25 -2.16
N VAL A 521 -3.47 -7.98 -2.55
CA VAL A 521 -3.26 -7.53 -3.92
C VAL A 521 -1.98 -6.69 -3.94
N ASP A 522 -0.92 -7.27 -4.47
CA ASP A 522 0.39 -6.64 -4.55
C ASP A 522 0.64 -6.02 -5.93
N TYR A 523 1.22 -4.82 -5.94
CA TYR A 523 1.58 -4.08 -7.15
C TYR A 523 3.11 -3.96 -7.32
N GLY A 524 3.73 -5.08 -7.70
CA GLY A 524 5.07 -5.10 -8.31
C GLY A 524 5.99 -6.17 -7.77
N GLU A 525 5.88 -6.48 -6.48
CA GLU A 525 6.69 -7.48 -5.80
C GLU A 525 6.11 -8.90 -5.96
N ASN A 526 6.84 -9.91 -5.48
CA ASN A 526 6.36 -11.29 -5.39
C ASN A 526 6.78 -11.88 -4.04
N SER A 527 6.39 -11.20 -2.97
CA SER A 527 6.82 -11.54 -1.61
C SER A 527 6.21 -12.88 -1.18
N ALA A 528 7.04 -13.78 -0.67
CA ALA A 528 6.58 -15.03 -0.05
C ALA A 528 5.76 -14.75 1.22
N MET A 529 6.12 -13.72 1.99
CA MET A 529 5.39 -13.32 3.19
C MET A 529 3.97 -12.85 2.86
N LEU A 530 3.79 -12.04 1.80
CA LEU A 530 2.46 -11.61 1.35
C LEU A 530 1.58 -12.78 0.89
N GLN A 531 2.18 -13.79 0.25
CA GLN A 531 1.48 -15.02 -0.11
C GLN A 531 1.10 -15.85 1.13
N SER A 532 1.99 -15.93 2.12
CA SER A 532 1.72 -16.58 3.41
C SER A 532 0.55 -15.91 4.13
N ILE A 533 0.55 -14.58 4.24
CA ILE A 533 -0.53 -13.79 4.85
C ILE A 533 -1.88 -14.09 4.18
N ALA A 534 -1.92 -14.08 2.85
CA ALA A 534 -3.16 -14.35 2.12
C ALA A 534 -3.68 -15.77 2.32
N LEU A 535 -2.78 -16.77 2.30
CA LEU A 535 -3.16 -18.17 2.53
C LEU A 535 -3.60 -18.40 3.98
N ALA A 536 -2.86 -17.85 4.94
CA ALA A 536 -3.19 -17.91 6.36
C ALA A 536 -4.55 -17.30 6.66
N GLY A 537 -4.89 -16.18 6.01
CA GLY A 537 -6.19 -15.53 6.11
C GLY A 537 -7.31 -16.15 5.28
N LYS A 538 -7.16 -17.37 4.72
CA LYS A 538 -8.17 -18.01 3.83
C LYS A 538 -8.62 -17.12 2.65
N GLY A 539 -7.74 -16.24 2.20
CA GLY A 539 -7.95 -15.42 1.01
C GLY A 539 -7.07 -15.88 -0.14
N ARG A 540 -6.73 -14.94 -1.01
CA ARG A 540 -5.89 -15.17 -2.19
C ARG A 540 -4.90 -14.03 -2.37
N PHE A 541 -3.70 -14.40 -2.82
CA PHE A 541 -2.68 -13.46 -3.26
C PHE A 541 -2.83 -13.20 -4.75
N TYR A 542 -2.85 -11.93 -5.13
CA TYR A 542 -2.83 -11.48 -6.51
C TYR A 542 -1.62 -10.58 -6.72
N ARG A 543 -0.84 -10.89 -7.76
CA ARG A 543 0.25 -10.03 -8.21
C ARG A 543 -0.16 -9.27 -9.46
N ALA A 544 -0.03 -7.95 -9.41
CA ALA A 544 -0.19 -7.07 -10.54
C ALA A 544 1.14 -6.38 -10.87
N THR A 545 1.53 -6.38 -12.14
CA THR A 545 2.71 -5.65 -12.63
C THR A 545 2.34 -4.51 -13.56
N GLN A 546 1.05 -4.33 -13.84
CA GLN A 546 0.49 -3.31 -14.71
C GLN A 546 -0.81 -2.76 -14.12
N PRO A 547 -1.15 -1.48 -14.36
CA PRO A 547 -2.38 -0.84 -13.90
C PRO A 547 -3.68 -1.63 -14.06
N ALA A 548 -3.94 -2.15 -15.27
CA ALA A 548 -5.17 -2.88 -15.57
C ALA A 548 -5.27 -4.16 -14.72
N ALA A 549 -4.16 -4.87 -14.57
CA ALA A 549 -4.10 -6.09 -13.76
C ALA A 549 -4.39 -5.81 -12.27
N LEU A 550 -4.01 -4.63 -11.75
CA LEU A 550 -4.33 -4.26 -10.36
C LEU A 550 -5.84 -4.08 -10.16
N ARG A 551 -6.51 -3.39 -11.08
CA ARG A 551 -7.98 -3.23 -11.07
C ARG A 551 -8.69 -4.57 -11.21
N ASP A 552 -8.21 -5.42 -12.11
CA ASP A 552 -8.81 -6.72 -12.36
C ASP A 552 -8.62 -7.64 -11.13
N ALA A 553 -7.45 -7.62 -10.49
CA ALA A 553 -7.18 -8.35 -9.24
C ALA A 553 -8.13 -7.93 -8.09
N LEU A 554 -8.37 -6.63 -7.91
CA LEU A 554 -9.35 -6.14 -6.93
C LEU A 554 -10.76 -6.64 -7.23
N SER A 555 -11.14 -6.65 -8.51
CA SER A 555 -12.45 -7.14 -8.95
C SER A 555 -12.60 -8.65 -8.71
N PHE A 556 -11.54 -9.43 -8.96
CA PHE A 556 -11.52 -10.86 -8.66
C PHE A 556 -11.59 -11.16 -7.16
N ALA A 557 -10.84 -10.42 -6.33
CA ALA A 557 -10.92 -10.53 -4.87
C ALA A 557 -12.36 -10.30 -4.38
N LEU A 558 -13.03 -9.24 -4.84
CA LEU A 558 -14.43 -8.97 -4.51
C LEU A 558 -15.39 -10.07 -4.97
N GLY A 559 -15.15 -10.66 -6.13
CA GLY A 559 -15.93 -11.80 -6.63
C GLY A 559 -15.81 -13.03 -5.72
N GLU A 560 -14.59 -13.38 -5.28
CA GLU A 560 -14.33 -14.53 -4.39
C GLU A 560 -14.77 -14.30 -2.94
N ILE A 561 -14.88 -13.04 -2.50
CA ILE A 561 -15.43 -12.73 -1.18
C ILE A 561 -16.92 -13.07 -1.13
N ARG A 562 -17.66 -12.86 -2.23
CA ARG A 562 -19.11 -13.11 -2.31
C ARG A 562 -19.47 -14.59 -2.31
N THR A 563 -18.55 -15.48 -2.67
CA THR A 563 -18.83 -16.92 -2.63
C THR A 563 -18.73 -17.39 -1.18
N PRO A 564 -19.84 -17.84 -0.56
CA PRO A 564 -19.77 -18.41 0.77
C PRO A 564 -18.84 -19.61 0.74
N PHE A 565 -17.80 -19.60 1.57
CA PHE A 565 -17.11 -20.85 1.87
C PHE A 565 -18.08 -21.66 2.73
N CYS A 566 -18.75 -22.63 2.13
CA CYS A 566 -19.41 -23.68 2.88
C CYS A 566 -18.30 -24.45 3.63
N SER A 567 -17.94 -24.01 4.82
CA SER A 567 -17.31 -24.90 5.79
C SER A 567 -18.39 -25.84 6.28
N ALA A 568 -18.41 -27.04 5.69
CA ALA A 568 -18.94 -28.19 6.40
C ALA A 568 -18.21 -28.30 7.77
N PRO A 569 -18.94 -28.71 8.83
CA PRO A 569 -18.47 -28.68 10.21
C PRO A 569 -17.18 -29.47 10.46
#